data_AF-A0A973GEM7-F1
#
_entry.id   AF-A0A973GEM7-F1
#
_cell.length_a   1.000
_cell.length_b   1.000
_cell.length_c   1.000
_cell.angle_alpha   90.00
_cell.angle_beta   90.00
_cell.angle_gamma   90.00
#
_symmetry.space_group_name_H-M   'P 1'
#
loop_
_entity.id
_entity.type
_entity.pdbx_description
1 polymer ?
#
loop_
_entity_poly.entity_id
_entity_poly.type
_entity_poly.pdbx_seq_one_letter_code
_entity_poly.pdbx_strand_id
1 'polypeptide(L)'
;MTTTAPVLPDTDTPTAPVRRARPSPQTLRTVTVTLVVLVAVAAVAGLRSGSPTVLAQALVTGVLTGGIYSLVAMGLTLVYGVLHIINFANGALVGLSLFLTWAVVDAWGWHPYAALVITVPAMLLLGAAIQGLLLNRVMHAALHTQLLVTIGLALAIENILLLVFGPNPRSVALPGNRGVQVLGATDAADEVLASLFPQRTLLVVPLEGEDRSLGVITVDSLARSQPLEMAVIETVKSVADQTTVALRNTRLYERLVRFNEELEQRV
;
A
#
# COMPACT_ATOMS: atom_id res chain seq x y z
N MET A 1 -10.84 -19.43 72.58
CA MET A 1 -9.81 -19.30 71.52
C MET A 1 -9.87 -20.55 70.67
N THR A 2 -10.54 -20.49 69.52
CA THR A 2 -10.57 -21.59 68.55
C THR A 2 -10.45 -20.97 67.17
N THR A 3 -9.26 -21.15 66.60
CA THR A 3 -8.85 -20.66 65.28
C THR A 3 -9.44 -21.58 64.22
N THR A 4 -10.43 -21.09 63.47
CA THR A 4 -10.92 -21.76 62.26
C THR A 4 -9.96 -21.45 61.11
N ALA A 5 -9.18 -22.47 60.71
CA ALA A 5 -8.32 -22.40 59.54
C ALA A 5 -9.17 -22.21 58.25
N PRO A 6 -8.68 -21.46 57.24
CA PRO A 6 -9.39 -21.28 55.99
C PRO A 6 -9.41 -22.59 55.20
N VAL A 7 -10.61 -23.03 54.81
CA VAL A 7 -10.82 -24.17 53.91
C VAL A 7 -10.22 -23.82 52.55
N LEU A 8 -9.16 -24.53 52.14
CA LEU A 8 -8.62 -24.42 50.78
C LEU A 8 -9.67 -24.94 49.78
N PRO A 9 -9.93 -24.24 48.67
CA PRO A 9 -10.82 -24.73 47.62
C PRO A 9 -10.25 -26.01 46.99
N ASP A 10 -11.07 -27.05 46.87
CA ASP A 10 -10.72 -28.33 46.24
C ASP A 10 -10.18 -28.10 44.81
N THR A 11 -8.88 -28.33 44.61
CA THR A 11 -8.21 -28.25 43.31
C THR A 11 -8.44 -29.47 42.43
N ASP A 12 -9.19 -30.47 42.92
CA ASP A 12 -9.42 -31.75 42.26
C ASP A 12 -10.71 -31.81 41.44
N THR A 13 -11.35 -30.67 41.17
CA THR A 13 -12.39 -30.63 40.13
C THR A 13 -11.73 -30.85 38.78
N PRO A 14 -12.06 -31.94 38.04
CA PRO A 14 -11.48 -32.18 36.72
C PRO A 14 -11.80 -30.99 35.83
N THR A 15 -10.80 -30.17 35.52
CA THR A 15 -10.97 -29.06 34.58
C THR A 15 -11.40 -29.66 33.25
N ALA A 16 -12.65 -29.40 32.84
CA ALA A 16 -13.19 -29.93 31.59
C ALA A 16 -12.22 -29.63 30.44
N PRO A 17 -11.92 -30.60 29.56
CA PRO A 17 -10.95 -30.42 28.51
C PRO A 17 -11.34 -29.22 27.63
N VAL A 18 -10.42 -28.25 27.49
CA VAL A 18 -10.61 -27.07 26.65
C VAL A 18 -10.90 -27.54 25.22
N ARG A 19 -12.18 -27.47 24.83
CA ARG A 19 -12.66 -27.98 23.55
C ARG A 19 -12.12 -27.06 22.45
N ARG A 20 -11.05 -27.51 21.76
CA ARG A 20 -10.50 -26.79 20.60
C ARG A 20 -11.62 -26.52 19.61
N ALA A 21 -11.92 -25.24 19.37
CA ALA A 21 -12.93 -24.85 18.40
C ALA A 21 -12.54 -25.40 17.01
N ARG A 22 -13.37 -26.28 16.44
CA ARG A 22 -13.15 -26.78 15.08
C ARG A 22 -13.32 -25.62 14.09
N PRO A 23 -12.42 -25.43 13.12
CA PRO A 23 -12.57 -24.38 12.13
C PRO A 23 -13.87 -24.58 11.34
N SER A 24 -14.59 -23.50 11.09
CA SER A 24 -15.85 -23.54 10.33
C SER A 24 -15.59 -23.99 8.88
N PRO A 25 -16.54 -24.68 8.23
CA PRO A 25 -16.40 -25.11 6.84
C PRO A 25 -16.17 -23.95 5.86
N GLN A 26 -16.62 -22.74 6.20
CA GLN A 26 -16.36 -21.52 5.41
C GLN A 26 -14.89 -21.09 5.50
N THR A 27 -14.30 -21.12 6.70
CA THR A 27 -12.86 -20.80 6.90
C THR A 27 -11.97 -21.76 6.11
N LEU A 28 -12.29 -23.05 6.14
CA LEU A 28 -11.58 -24.08 5.36
C LEU A 28 -11.67 -23.82 3.85
N ARG A 29 -12.84 -23.42 3.35
CA ARG A 29 -13.03 -23.11 1.92
C ARG A 29 -12.22 -21.88 1.51
N THR A 30 -12.24 -20.81 2.29
CA THR A 30 -11.49 -19.58 1.97
C THR A 30 -9.98 -19.84 1.95
N VAL A 31 -9.45 -20.52 2.96
CA VAL A 31 -8.01 -20.87 3.01
C VAL A 31 -7.61 -21.72 1.81
N THR A 32 -8.42 -22.71 1.45
CA THR A 32 -8.15 -23.58 0.31
C THR A 32 -8.18 -22.80 -1.01
N VAL A 33 -9.17 -21.93 -1.21
CA VAL A 33 -9.27 -21.10 -2.43
C VAL A 33 -8.07 -20.14 -2.53
N THR A 34 -7.70 -19.45 -1.45
CA THR A 34 -6.53 -18.57 -1.43
C THR A 34 -5.24 -19.32 -1.77
N LEU A 35 -5.06 -20.52 -1.21
CA LEU A 35 -3.89 -21.36 -1.48
C LEU A 35 -3.85 -21.81 -2.96
N VAL A 36 -4.98 -22.24 -3.52
CA VAL A 36 -5.08 -22.66 -4.93
C VAL A 36 -4.78 -21.49 -5.88
N VAL A 37 -5.33 -20.30 -5.61
CA VAL A 37 -5.05 -19.10 -6.41
C VAL A 37 -3.56 -18.73 -6.35
N LEU A 38 -2.95 -18.77 -5.17
CA LEU A 38 -1.52 -18.49 -4.99
C LEU A 38 -0.65 -19.45 -5.83
N VAL A 39 -0.95 -20.75 -5.77
CA VAL A 39 -0.24 -21.79 -6.53
C VAL A 39 -0.45 -21.62 -8.04
N ALA A 40 -1.68 -21.30 -8.47
CA ALA A 40 -1.98 -21.05 -9.88
C ALA A 40 -1.21 -19.84 -10.42
N VAL A 41 -1.13 -18.75 -9.66
CA VAL A 41 -0.34 -17.56 -10.03
C VAL A 41 1.14 -17.90 -10.14
N ALA A 42 1.70 -18.64 -9.18
CA ALA A 42 3.10 -19.07 -9.21
C ALA A 42 3.39 -19.99 -10.41
N ALA A 43 2.47 -20.91 -10.73
CA ALA A 43 2.60 -21.81 -11.88
C ALA A 43 2.55 -21.03 -13.21
N VAL A 44 1.61 -20.09 -13.37
CA VAL A 44 1.50 -19.24 -14.57
C VAL A 44 2.73 -18.34 -14.71
N ALA A 45 3.26 -17.80 -13.61
CA ALA A 45 4.49 -17.01 -13.61
C ALA A 45 5.71 -17.84 -14.00
N GLY A 46 5.82 -19.08 -13.51
CA GLY A 46 6.88 -20.03 -13.90
C GLY A 46 6.80 -20.43 -15.38
N LEU A 47 5.59 -20.71 -15.89
CA LEU A 47 5.35 -21.04 -17.30
C LEU A 47 5.66 -19.88 -18.25
N ARG A 48 5.47 -18.62 -17.82
CA ARG A 48 5.74 -17.42 -18.63
C ARG A 48 7.19 -16.95 -18.60
N SER A 49 7.92 -17.19 -17.52
CA SER A 49 9.25 -16.61 -17.31
C SER A 49 10.39 -17.42 -17.93
N GLY A 50 10.20 -18.72 -18.18
CA GLY A 50 11.20 -19.58 -18.85
C GLY A 50 12.52 -19.79 -18.09
N SER A 51 12.75 -19.10 -16.97
CA SER A 51 13.94 -19.17 -16.13
C SER A 51 13.59 -19.45 -14.67
N PRO A 52 14.17 -20.50 -14.04
CA PRO A 52 13.88 -20.83 -12.64
C PRO A 52 14.35 -19.74 -11.65
N THR A 53 15.31 -18.89 -12.05
CA THR A 53 15.83 -17.81 -11.20
C THR A 53 14.81 -16.69 -10.99
N VAL A 54 14.02 -16.36 -12.02
CA VAL A 54 12.98 -15.33 -11.96
C VAL A 54 11.84 -15.78 -11.03
N LEU A 55 11.44 -17.04 -11.13
CA LEU A 55 10.44 -17.60 -10.23
C LEU A 55 10.92 -17.61 -8.77
N ALA A 56 12.17 -18.02 -8.53
CA ALA A 56 12.76 -18.00 -7.20
C ALA A 56 12.82 -16.58 -6.62
N GLN A 57 13.26 -15.59 -7.41
CA GLN A 57 13.30 -14.18 -7.00
C GLN A 57 11.90 -13.61 -6.74
N ALA A 58 10.91 -13.93 -7.58
CA ALA A 58 9.54 -13.49 -7.38
C ALA A 58 8.93 -14.06 -6.10
N LEU A 59 9.19 -15.33 -5.79
CA LEU A 59 8.78 -15.96 -4.54
C LEU A 59 9.45 -15.31 -3.33
N VAL A 60 10.77 -15.10 -3.38
CA VAL A 60 11.52 -14.45 -2.30
C VAL A 60 11.00 -13.02 -2.08
N THR A 61 10.87 -12.24 -3.15
CA THR A 61 10.35 -10.86 -3.09
C THR A 61 8.91 -10.83 -2.56
N GLY A 62 8.08 -11.76 -3.01
CA GLY A 62 6.69 -11.90 -2.56
C GLY A 62 6.59 -12.24 -1.08
N VAL A 63 7.41 -13.18 -0.58
CA VAL A 63 7.47 -13.54 0.85
C VAL A 63 7.97 -12.37 1.69
N LEU A 64 9.04 -11.68 1.26
CA LEU A 64 9.59 -10.53 1.98
C LEU A 64 8.58 -9.39 2.07
N THR A 65 7.96 -9.04 0.94
CA THR A 65 6.95 -7.97 0.86
C THR A 65 5.69 -8.33 1.64
N GLY A 66 5.22 -9.57 1.50
CA GLY A 66 4.10 -10.11 2.28
C GLY A 66 4.40 -10.14 3.78
N GLY A 67 5.65 -10.43 4.17
CA GLY A 67 6.12 -10.36 5.55
C GLY A 67 6.02 -8.95 6.14
N ILE A 68 6.40 -7.93 5.38
CA ILE A 68 6.25 -6.52 5.80
C ILE A 68 4.77 -6.18 6.04
N TYR A 69 3.90 -6.49 5.07
CA TYR A 69 2.45 -6.23 5.23
C TYR A 69 1.84 -7.05 6.39
N SER A 70 2.31 -8.29 6.59
CA SER A 70 1.87 -9.15 7.69
C SER A 70 2.29 -8.58 9.05
N LEU A 71 3.51 -8.04 9.17
CA LEU A 71 3.97 -7.38 10.40
C LEU A 71 3.13 -6.14 10.71
N VAL A 72 2.82 -5.33 9.70
CA VAL A 72 1.94 -4.15 9.86
C VAL A 72 0.54 -4.55 10.31
N ALA A 73 -0.05 -5.58 9.70
CA ALA A 73 -1.36 -6.11 10.07
C ALA A 73 -1.36 -6.76 11.46
N MET A 74 -0.28 -7.47 11.81
CA MET A 74 -0.11 -8.09 13.13
C MET A 74 -0.03 -7.02 14.22
N GLY A 75 0.59 -5.86 13.95
CA GLY A 75 0.58 -4.72 14.86
C GLY A 75 -0.83 -4.24 15.19
N LEU A 76 -1.67 -4.00 14.16
CA LEU A 76 -3.07 -3.62 14.35
C LEU A 76 -3.85 -4.70 15.12
N THR A 77 -3.61 -5.97 14.79
CA THR A 77 -4.26 -7.12 15.43
C THR A 77 -3.89 -7.24 16.90
N LEU A 78 -2.63 -7.01 17.27
CA LEU A 78 -2.17 -7.03 18.66
C LEU A 78 -2.79 -5.89 19.47
N VAL A 79 -2.84 -4.68 18.90
CA VAL A 79 -3.46 -3.51 19.56
C VAL A 79 -4.94 -3.79 19.83
N TYR A 80 -5.69 -4.24 18.83
CA TYR A 80 -7.09 -4.58 19.01
C TYR A 80 -7.30 -5.78 19.93
N GLY A 81 -6.48 -6.83 19.80
CA GLY A 81 -6.64 -8.07 20.56
C GLY A 81 -6.41 -7.92 22.07
N VAL A 82 -5.57 -6.96 22.47
CA VAL A 82 -5.30 -6.69 23.90
C VAL A 82 -6.23 -5.59 24.44
N LEU A 83 -6.36 -4.47 23.71
CA LEU A 83 -7.05 -3.28 24.22
C LEU A 83 -8.52 -3.21 23.81
N HIS A 84 -8.95 -4.00 22.83
CA HIS A 84 -10.29 -3.93 22.22
C HIS A 84 -10.63 -2.54 21.64
N ILE A 85 -9.61 -1.77 21.23
CA ILE A 85 -9.74 -0.47 20.55
C ILE A 85 -9.31 -0.63 19.09
N ILE A 86 -10.11 -0.12 18.16
CA ILE A 86 -9.75 -0.07 16.74
C ILE A 86 -8.93 1.19 16.47
N ASN A 87 -7.61 1.05 16.34
CA ASN A 87 -6.73 2.18 16.04
C ASN A 87 -6.59 2.42 14.52
N PHE A 88 -7.42 3.30 13.96
CA PHE A 88 -7.33 3.71 12.55
C PHE A 88 -6.07 4.51 12.22
N ALA A 89 -5.41 5.13 13.21
CA ALA A 89 -4.15 5.85 13.00
C ALA A 89 -2.94 4.94 12.75
N ASN A 90 -3.08 3.62 12.85
CA ASN A 90 -1.97 2.69 12.65
C ASN A 90 -1.29 2.87 11.29
N GLY A 91 -2.06 3.07 10.22
CA GLY A 91 -1.50 3.33 8.88
C GLY A 91 -0.68 4.62 8.82
N ALA A 92 -1.23 5.70 9.37
CA ALA A 92 -0.54 7.00 9.45
C ALA A 92 0.73 6.94 10.31
N LEU A 93 0.74 6.16 11.40
CA LEU A 93 1.93 5.95 12.24
C LEU A 93 3.02 5.16 11.51
N VAL A 94 2.66 4.17 10.71
CA VAL A 94 3.62 3.48 9.82
C VAL A 94 4.18 4.48 8.80
N GLY A 95 3.34 5.30 8.17
CA GLY A 95 3.79 6.37 7.28
C GLY A 95 4.77 7.33 7.96
N LEU A 96 4.44 7.78 9.17
CA LEU A 96 5.31 8.65 9.98
C LEU A 96 6.67 8.00 10.27
N SER A 97 6.70 6.70 10.57
CA SER A 97 7.96 5.98 10.80
C SER A 97 8.85 5.91 9.54
N LEU A 98 8.24 5.83 8.36
CA LEU A 98 8.95 5.84 7.07
C LEU A 98 9.57 7.21 6.82
N PHE A 99 8.80 8.29 7.00
CA PHE A 99 9.30 9.66 6.87
C PHE A 99 10.38 10.00 7.89
N LEU A 100 10.24 9.52 9.13
CA LEU A 100 11.27 9.70 10.15
C LEU A 100 12.57 8.99 9.76
N THR A 101 12.48 7.76 9.27
CA THR A 101 13.66 7.02 8.78
C THR A 101 14.30 7.73 7.59
N TRP A 102 13.49 8.21 6.64
CA TRP A 102 13.98 9.00 5.51
C TRP A 102 14.70 10.26 5.98
N ALA A 103 14.13 11.02 6.92
CA ALA A 103 14.74 12.25 7.44
C ALA A 103 16.07 11.98 8.15
N VAL A 104 16.18 10.89 8.91
CA VAL A 104 17.43 10.46 9.57
C VAL A 104 18.50 10.08 8.54
N VAL A 105 18.11 9.36 7.49
CA VAL A 105 19.03 8.98 6.40
C VAL A 105 19.48 10.19 5.59
N ASP A 106 18.56 11.10 5.26
CA ASP A 106 18.85 12.32 4.50
C ASP A 106 19.77 13.27 5.29
N ALA A 107 19.54 13.42 6.59
CA ALA A 107 20.32 14.32 7.45
C ALA A 107 21.75 13.83 7.73
N TRP A 108 21.95 12.53 7.95
CA TRP A 108 23.25 11.98 8.36
C TRP A 108 23.91 11.06 7.34
N GLY A 109 23.26 10.77 6.21
CA GLY A 109 23.76 9.82 5.21
C GLY A 109 23.87 8.38 5.72
N TRP A 110 23.17 8.06 6.82
CA TRP A 110 23.26 6.74 7.45
C TRP A 110 22.62 5.65 6.60
N HIS A 111 23.10 4.42 6.80
CA HIS A 111 22.41 3.26 6.24
C HIS A 111 20.99 3.15 6.85
N PRO A 112 19.94 2.79 6.09
CA PRO A 112 18.56 2.75 6.61
C PRO A 112 18.39 1.84 7.83
N TYR A 113 19.14 0.74 7.89
CA TYR A 113 19.17 -0.13 9.07
C TYR A 113 19.84 0.51 10.30
N ALA A 114 20.85 1.36 10.11
CA ALA A 114 21.46 2.12 11.21
C ALA A 114 20.50 3.21 11.71
N ALA A 115 19.71 3.82 10.81
CA ALA A 115 18.66 4.77 11.17
C ALA A 115 17.62 4.18 12.13
N LEU A 116 17.38 2.85 12.09
CA LEU A 116 16.46 2.17 13.02
C LEU A 116 16.84 2.36 14.49
N VAL A 117 18.13 2.52 14.81
CA VAL A 117 18.61 2.78 16.18
C VAL A 117 17.98 4.05 16.75
N ILE A 118 17.63 5.01 15.90
CA ILE A 118 16.98 6.27 16.29
C ILE A 118 15.47 6.19 16.04
N THR A 119 15.04 5.70 14.87
CA THR A 119 13.62 5.64 14.52
C THR A 119 12.83 4.79 15.51
N VAL A 120 13.33 3.61 15.90
CA VAL A 120 12.58 2.69 16.77
C VAL A 120 12.35 3.29 18.16
N PRO A 121 13.36 3.80 18.90
CA PRO A 121 13.11 4.48 20.16
C PRO A 121 12.21 5.72 20.03
N ALA A 122 12.40 6.52 18.97
CA ALA A 122 11.58 7.71 18.76
C ALA A 122 10.10 7.35 18.53
N MET A 123 9.82 6.35 17.69
CA MET A 123 8.46 5.87 17.45
C MET A 123 7.87 5.15 18.67
N LEU A 124 8.68 4.47 19.47
CA LEU A 124 8.24 3.88 20.73
C LEU A 124 7.78 4.95 21.71
N LEU A 125 8.57 6.01 21.89
CA LEU A 125 8.24 7.14 22.77
C LEU A 125 7.00 7.89 22.27
N LEU A 126 6.91 8.16 20.97
CA LEU A 126 5.75 8.79 20.35
C LEU A 126 4.50 7.92 20.52
N GLY A 127 4.61 6.62 20.24
CA GLY A 127 3.53 5.65 20.40
C GLY A 127 3.05 5.56 21.85
N ALA A 128 3.98 5.52 22.81
CA ALA A 128 3.67 5.55 24.24
C ALA A 128 2.98 6.86 24.66
N ALA A 129 3.41 8.00 24.11
CA ALA A 129 2.78 9.30 24.35
C ALA A 129 1.34 9.33 23.80
N ILE A 130 1.13 8.90 22.55
CA ILE A 130 -0.21 8.80 21.94
C ILE A 130 -1.09 7.84 22.73
N GLN A 131 -0.55 6.70 23.15
CA GLN A 131 -1.25 5.70 23.94
C GLN A 131 -1.71 6.30 25.28
N GLY A 132 -0.80 6.92 26.03
CA GLY A 132 -1.10 7.47 27.36
C GLY A 132 -1.99 8.71 27.32
N LEU A 133 -1.74 9.63 26.37
CA LEU A 133 -2.40 10.94 26.32
C LEU A 133 -3.73 10.91 25.58
N LEU A 134 -3.87 10.06 24.56
CA LEU A 134 -5.04 10.05 23.68
C LEU A 134 -5.84 8.75 23.84
N LEU A 135 -5.22 7.60 23.57
CA LEU A 135 -5.96 6.33 23.44
C LEU A 135 -6.50 5.82 24.78
N ASN A 136 -5.73 5.91 25.86
CA ASN A 136 -6.18 5.52 27.20
C ASN A 136 -7.39 6.35 27.68
N ARG A 137 -7.52 7.60 27.25
CA ARG A 137 -8.67 8.45 27.63
C ARG A 137 -9.96 8.05 26.94
N VAL A 138 -9.88 7.48 25.73
CA VAL A 138 -11.05 7.12 24.92
C VAL A 138 -11.35 5.63 24.92
N MET A 139 -10.51 4.81 25.56
CA MET A 139 -10.67 3.35 25.66
C MET A 139 -12.02 2.91 26.23
N HIS A 140 -12.58 3.68 27.18
CA HIS A 140 -13.89 3.40 27.78
C HIS A 140 -15.04 4.15 27.09
N ALA A 141 -14.75 4.98 26.08
CA ALA A 141 -15.76 5.68 25.32
C ALA A 141 -16.44 4.75 24.31
N ALA A 142 -17.62 5.17 23.84
CA ALA A 142 -18.35 4.43 22.81
C ALA A 142 -17.55 4.31 21.49
N LEU A 143 -17.79 3.23 20.74
CA LEU A 143 -17.04 2.90 19.51
C LEU A 143 -16.92 4.09 18.53
N HIS A 144 -18.01 4.82 18.30
CA HIS A 144 -18.00 5.97 17.39
C HIS A 144 -17.02 7.07 17.85
N THR A 145 -16.84 7.27 19.16
CA THR A 145 -15.88 8.24 19.71
C THR A 145 -14.45 7.76 19.51
N GLN A 146 -14.19 6.46 19.70
CA GLN A 146 -12.87 5.86 19.45
C GLN A 146 -12.46 6.00 17.98
N LEU A 147 -13.39 5.72 17.07
CA LEU A 147 -13.19 5.87 15.64
C LEU A 147 -12.93 7.34 15.26
N LEU A 148 -13.76 8.27 15.75
CA LEU A 148 -13.61 9.69 15.47
C LEU A 148 -12.23 10.21 15.89
N VAL A 149 -11.77 9.83 17.09
CA VAL A 149 -10.47 10.26 17.62
C VAL A 149 -9.30 9.65 16.87
N THR A 150 -9.37 8.36 16.54
CA THR A 150 -8.28 7.67 15.83
C THR A 150 -8.22 8.07 14.35
N ILE A 151 -9.35 8.29 13.68
CA ILE A 151 -9.39 8.84 12.32
C ILE A 151 -8.90 10.29 12.33
N GLY A 152 -9.34 11.11 13.29
CA GLY A 152 -8.86 12.48 13.45
C GLY A 152 -7.34 12.55 13.67
N LEU A 153 -6.80 11.62 14.47
CA LEU A 153 -5.36 11.48 14.67
C LEU A 153 -4.64 11.06 13.38
N ALA A 154 -5.19 10.11 12.62
CA ALA A 154 -4.63 9.69 11.33
C ALA A 154 -4.53 10.87 10.37
N LEU A 155 -5.63 11.60 10.19
CA LEU A 155 -5.69 12.79 9.35
C LEU A 155 -4.73 13.88 9.83
N ALA A 156 -4.63 14.11 11.14
CA ALA A 156 -3.68 15.08 11.68
C ALA A 156 -2.24 14.70 11.33
N ILE A 157 -1.85 13.44 11.52
CA ILE A 157 -0.51 12.95 11.18
C ILE A 157 -0.25 13.07 9.68
N GLU A 158 -1.18 12.62 8.84
CA GLU A 158 -1.06 12.69 7.38
C GLU A 158 -0.92 14.13 6.88
N ASN A 159 -1.73 15.06 7.39
CA ASN A 159 -1.63 16.47 7.02
C ASN A 159 -0.35 17.12 7.54
N ILE A 160 0.12 16.76 8.73
CA ILE A 160 1.43 17.23 9.25
C ILE A 160 2.55 16.72 8.34
N LEU A 161 2.51 15.46 7.92
CA LEU A 161 3.49 14.90 6.99
C LEU A 161 3.47 15.63 5.65
N LEU A 162 2.29 15.90 5.08
CA LEU A 162 2.15 16.67 3.85
C LEU A 162 2.67 18.09 3.99
N LEU A 163 2.42 18.75 5.13
CA LEU A 163 2.87 20.11 5.41
C LEU A 163 4.41 20.18 5.53
N VAL A 164 5.02 19.20 6.21
CA VAL A 164 6.46 19.19 6.50
C VAL A 164 7.28 18.67 5.31
N PHE A 165 6.83 17.60 4.66
CA PHE A 165 7.61 16.89 3.64
C PHE A 165 7.14 17.13 2.20
N GLY A 166 5.95 17.70 2.03
CA GLY A 166 5.30 17.89 0.74
C GLY A 166 4.59 16.62 0.21
N PRO A 167 3.84 16.75 -0.90
CA PRO A 167 3.13 15.62 -1.53
C PRO A 167 4.04 14.71 -2.38
N ASN A 168 5.30 15.09 -2.56
CA ASN A 168 6.22 14.39 -3.45
C ASN A 168 6.74 13.09 -2.83
N PRO A 169 6.70 11.96 -3.57
CA PRO A 169 7.17 10.68 -3.06
C PRO A 169 8.65 10.74 -2.74
N ARG A 170 9.01 10.28 -1.54
CA ARG A 170 10.40 10.19 -1.07
C ARG A 170 10.84 8.74 -1.08
N SER A 171 12.01 8.47 -1.66
CA SER A 171 12.65 7.16 -1.62
C SER A 171 13.97 7.25 -0.88
N VAL A 172 14.29 6.17 -0.16
CA VAL A 172 15.59 6.00 0.48
C VAL A 172 16.41 5.07 -0.41
N ALA A 173 17.46 5.60 -1.04
CA ALA A 173 18.39 4.79 -1.83
C ALA A 173 19.40 4.12 -0.89
N LEU A 174 19.48 2.78 -0.93
CA LEU A 174 20.50 2.04 -0.21
C LEU A 174 21.85 2.20 -0.94
N PRO A 175 22.95 2.58 -0.25
CA PRO A 175 24.29 2.55 -0.81
C PRO A 175 24.65 1.09 -1.17
N GLY A 176 24.63 0.79 -2.47
CA GLY A 176 24.81 -0.57 -2.98
C GLY A 176 23.50 -1.31 -3.23
N ASN A 177 22.64 -0.75 -4.09
CA ASN A 177 21.46 -1.39 -4.69
C ASN A 177 21.80 -2.69 -5.47
N ARG A 178 22.32 -3.68 -4.78
CA ARG A 178 22.27 -5.08 -5.15
C ARG A 178 21.07 -5.60 -4.38
N GLY A 179 19.90 -5.62 -5.04
CA GLY A 179 18.75 -6.36 -4.53
C GLY A 179 19.24 -7.72 -4.06
N VAL A 180 18.74 -8.23 -2.93
CA VAL A 180 19.28 -9.42 -2.24
C VAL A 180 19.55 -10.55 -3.25
N GLN A 181 20.80 -10.65 -3.74
CA GLN A 181 21.21 -11.60 -4.78
C GLN A 181 21.47 -12.92 -4.07
N VAL A 182 20.40 -13.65 -3.74
CA VAL A 182 20.55 -14.96 -3.08
C VAL A 182 21.17 -15.98 -4.04
N LEU A 183 21.07 -15.80 -5.37
CA LEU A 183 21.66 -16.73 -6.34
C LEU A 183 21.95 -16.04 -7.70
N GLY A 184 22.96 -15.18 -7.75
CA GLY A 184 23.81 -14.90 -8.93
C GLY A 184 23.19 -14.66 -10.32
N ALA A 185 21.92 -14.31 -10.45
CA ALA A 185 21.29 -14.04 -11.74
C ALA A 185 20.24 -12.96 -11.57
N THR A 186 20.54 -11.75 -12.06
CA THR A 186 19.66 -10.93 -12.91
C THR A 186 20.11 -9.47 -13.08
N ASP A 187 21.39 -9.12 -12.88
CA ASP A 187 21.85 -7.82 -13.40
C ASP A 187 21.68 -7.80 -14.94
N ALA A 188 21.87 -8.92 -15.63
CA ALA A 188 21.66 -9.00 -17.09
C ALA A 188 20.19 -8.87 -17.53
N ALA A 189 19.20 -9.23 -16.70
CA ALA A 189 17.79 -9.07 -17.09
C ALA A 189 17.32 -7.64 -16.84
N ASP A 190 17.70 -7.04 -15.71
CA ASP A 190 17.38 -5.64 -15.42
C ASP A 190 18.18 -4.68 -16.30
N GLU A 191 19.42 -5.00 -16.67
CA GLU A 191 20.28 -4.17 -17.54
C GLU A 191 19.91 -4.35 -19.03
N VAL A 192 19.54 -5.56 -19.48
CA VAL A 192 19.01 -5.75 -20.84
C VAL A 192 17.60 -5.16 -20.94
N LEU A 193 16.72 -5.34 -19.96
CA LEU A 193 15.40 -4.72 -19.95
C LEU A 193 15.47 -3.20 -19.76
N ALA A 194 16.41 -2.66 -18.98
CA ALA A 194 16.66 -1.21 -18.86
C ALA A 194 17.38 -0.62 -20.09
N SER A 195 18.19 -1.39 -20.81
CA SER A 195 18.77 -0.98 -22.09
C SER A 195 17.73 -0.97 -23.22
N LEU A 196 16.77 -1.89 -23.17
CA LEU A 196 15.64 -1.97 -24.10
C LEU A 196 14.52 -0.97 -23.74
N PHE A 197 14.37 -0.65 -22.44
CA PHE A 197 13.41 0.30 -21.87
C PHE A 197 14.13 1.24 -20.87
N PRO A 198 14.90 2.25 -21.33
CA PRO A 198 15.56 3.20 -20.43
C PRO A 198 14.52 3.96 -19.63
N GLN A 199 14.31 3.59 -18.35
CA GLN A 199 13.30 4.12 -17.41
C GLN A 199 12.36 5.17 -18.01
N ARG A 200 11.45 4.71 -18.88
CA ARG A 200 10.46 5.58 -19.54
C ARG A 200 9.27 5.66 -18.62
N THR A 201 9.12 6.76 -17.89
CA THR A 201 7.86 7.01 -17.20
C THR A 201 6.82 7.35 -18.25
N LEU A 202 6.06 6.33 -18.66
CA LEU A 202 5.01 6.44 -19.65
C LEU A 202 3.67 6.69 -18.95
N LEU A 203 3.18 7.92 -19.05
CA LEU A 203 1.81 8.24 -18.64
C LEU A 203 0.90 8.05 -19.86
N VAL A 204 0.00 7.08 -19.76
CA VAL A 204 -1.04 6.82 -20.76
C VAL A 204 -2.35 7.33 -20.21
N VAL A 205 -2.86 8.43 -20.77
CA VAL A 205 -4.18 8.97 -20.43
C VAL A 205 -5.15 8.62 -21.56
N PRO A 206 -6.13 7.74 -21.34
CA PRO A 206 -7.14 7.44 -22.33
C PRO A 206 -8.05 8.66 -22.55
N LEU A 207 -8.41 8.93 -23.80
CA LEU A 207 -9.44 9.89 -24.16
C LEU A 207 -10.80 9.17 -24.06
N GLU A 208 -11.40 9.20 -22.87
CA GLU A 208 -12.65 8.50 -22.57
C GLU A 208 -13.86 9.24 -23.19
N GLY A 209 -14.53 8.61 -24.15
CA GLY A 209 -15.85 9.05 -24.61
C GLY A 209 -16.97 8.25 -23.91
N GLU A 210 -18.18 8.84 -23.83
CA GLU A 210 -19.36 8.26 -23.14
C GLU A 210 -19.62 6.77 -23.49
N ASP A 211 -19.42 6.37 -24.75
CA ASP A 211 -19.71 5.01 -25.24
C ASP A 211 -18.49 4.27 -25.83
N ARG A 212 -17.34 4.95 -26.00
CA ARG A 212 -16.12 4.38 -26.59
C ARG A 212 -14.89 5.25 -26.36
N SER A 213 -13.73 4.60 -26.13
CA SER A 213 -12.43 5.28 -26.08
C SER A 213 -12.10 5.92 -27.45
N LEU A 214 -11.82 7.23 -27.44
CA LEU A 214 -11.57 8.04 -28.64
C LEU A 214 -10.09 8.03 -29.05
N GLY A 215 -9.18 7.62 -28.17
CA GLY A 215 -7.73 7.59 -28.39
C GLY A 215 -6.95 7.54 -27.08
N VAL A 216 -5.62 7.67 -27.14
CA VAL A 216 -4.74 7.77 -25.96
C VAL A 216 -3.75 8.92 -26.14
N ILE A 217 -3.52 9.69 -25.07
CA ILE A 217 -2.40 10.61 -24.98
C ILE A 217 -1.28 9.89 -24.23
N THR A 218 -0.12 9.80 -24.89
CA THR A 218 1.09 9.24 -24.29
C THR A 218 2.03 10.39 -23.97
N VAL A 219 2.39 10.52 -22.70
CA VAL A 219 3.41 11.47 -22.25
C VAL A 219 4.59 10.65 -21.77
N ASP A 220 5.74 10.85 -22.43
CA ASP A 220 7.00 10.20 -22.10
C ASP A 220 7.98 11.26 -21.58
N SER A 221 8.66 10.96 -20.48
CA SER A 221 9.68 11.82 -19.87
C SER A 221 11.06 11.30 -20.25
N LEU A 222 11.67 11.90 -21.28
CA LEU A 222 12.93 11.45 -21.88
C LEU A 222 14.21 11.72 -21.07
N ALA A 223 14.14 12.19 -19.81
CA ALA A 223 15.36 12.62 -19.11
C ALA A 223 15.39 12.54 -17.57
N ARG A 224 14.34 12.10 -16.85
CA ARG A 224 14.34 12.11 -15.38
C ARG A 224 13.76 10.84 -14.76
N SER A 225 14.57 10.20 -13.92
CA SER A 225 14.26 9.03 -13.08
C SER A 225 13.40 9.36 -11.84
N GLN A 226 12.50 10.36 -11.95
CA GLN A 226 11.60 10.73 -10.87
C GLN A 226 10.15 10.36 -11.24
N PRO A 227 9.37 9.77 -10.31
CA PRO A 227 7.92 9.60 -10.50
C PRO A 227 7.27 10.92 -10.91
N LEU A 228 6.32 10.88 -11.87
CA LEU A 228 5.57 12.06 -12.29
C LEU A 228 4.85 12.68 -11.08
N GLU A 229 5.05 13.98 -10.87
CA GLU A 229 4.38 14.73 -9.83
C GLU A 229 2.86 14.69 -10.05
N MET A 230 2.08 14.54 -8.98
CA MET A 230 0.61 14.43 -9.06
C MET A 230 -0.01 15.61 -9.80
N ALA A 231 0.54 16.82 -9.62
CA ALA A 231 0.13 18.01 -10.35
C ALA A 231 0.29 17.88 -11.87
N VAL A 232 1.34 17.20 -12.34
CA VAL A 232 1.56 16.93 -13.76
C VAL A 232 0.54 15.91 -14.27
N ILE A 233 0.26 14.87 -13.49
CA ILE A 233 -0.75 13.86 -13.85
C ILE A 233 -2.13 14.52 -13.98
N GLU A 234 -2.53 15.35 -13.02
CA GLU A 234 -3.81 16.08 -13.06
C GLU A 234 -3.87 17.06 -14.23
N THR A 235 -2.76 17.74 -14.54
CA THR A 235 -2.69 18.65 -15.68
C THR A 235 -2.88 17.89 -17.00
N VAL A 236 -2.15 16.78 -17.19
CA VAL A 236 -2.26 15.97 -18.41
C VAL A 236 -3.67 15.36 -18.53
N LYS A 237 -4.26 14.92 -17.41
CA LYS A 237 -5.65 14.43 -17.37
C LYS A 237 -6.63 15.53 -17.76
N SER A 238 -6.50 16.72 -17.19
CA SER A 238 -7.36 17.87 -17.54
C SER A 238 -7.26 18.23 -19.02
N VAL A 239 -6.06 18.19 -19.61
CA VAL A 239 -5.86 18.44 -21.04
C VAL A 239 -6.51 17.32 -21.88
N ALA A 240 -6.40 16.06 -21.46
CA ALA A 240 -7.04 14.93 -22.13
C ALA A 240 -8.58 15.06 -22.13
N ASP A 241 -9.17 15.44 -21.00
CA ASP A 241 -10.61 15.67 -20.87
C ASP A 241 -11.07 16.80 -21.81
N GLN A 242 -10.35 17.92 -21.83
CA GLN A 242 -10.65 19.04 -22.73
C GLN A 242 -10.50 18.67 -24.20
N THR A 243 -9.48 17.88 -24.53
CA THR A 243 -9.24 17.39 -25.90
C THR A 243 -10.36 16.46 -26.37
N THR A 244 -10.86 15.60 -25.48
CA THR A 244 -12.00 14.71 -25.73
C THR A 244 -13.25 15.52 -26.11
N VAL A 245 -13.55 16.57 -25.33
CA VAL A 245 -14.68 17.46 -25.63
C VAL A 245 -14.49 18.21 -26.95
N ALA A 246 -13.29 18.72 -27.22
CA ALA A 246 -12.99 19.44 -28.46
C ALA A 246 -13.13 18.54 -29.71
N LEU A 247 -12.56 17.33 -29.67
CA LEU A 247 -12.69 16.34 -30.76
C LEU A 247 -14.14 15.93 -31.00
N ARG A 248 -14.96 15.86 -29.94
CA ARG A 248 -16.39 15.61 -30.04
C ARG A 248 -17.09 16.74 -30.78
N ASN A 249 -16.79 18.00 -30.45
CA ASN A 249 -17.37 19.17 -31.11
C ASN A 249 -17.04 19.19 -32.61
N THR A 250 -15.79 18.94 -32.98
CA THR A 250 -15.37 18.87 -34.40
C THR A 250 -16.08 17.74 -35.15
N ARG A 251 -16.19 16.54 -34.56
CA ARG A 251 -16.88 15.40 -35.19
C ARG A 251 -18.41 15.57 -35.29
N LEU A 252 -19.01 16.38 -34.42
CA LEU A 252 -20.43 16.76 -34.53
C LEU A 252 -20.63 17.75 -35.66
N TYR A 253 -19.73 18.73 -35.80
CA TYR A 253 -19.77 19.70 -36.89
C TYR A 253 -19.55 19.05 -38.27
N GLU A 254 -18.59 18.14 -38.41
CA GLU A 254 -18.40 17.40 -39.66
C GLU A 254 -19.62 16.57 -40.05
N ARG A 255 -20.32 15.97 -39.07
CA ARG A 255 -21.57 15.25 -39.32
C ARG A 255 -22.68 16.19 -39.77
N LEU A 256 -22.74 17.40 -39.21
CA LEU A 256 -23.72 18.41 -39.59
C LEU A 256 -23.49 18.89 -41.02
N VAL A 257 -22.24 19.23 -41.38
CA VAL A 257 -21.88 19.69 -42.73
C VAL A 257 -22.20 18.61 -43.76
N ARG A 258 -21.77 17.37 -43.51
CA ARG A 258 -22.02 16.24 -44.42
C ARG A 258 -23.52 15.96 -44.61
N PHE A 259 -24.30 16.03 -43.53
CA PHE A 259 -25.74 15.84 -43.61
C PHE A 259 -26.42 16.97 -44.42
N ASN A 260 -25.93 18.20 -44.29
CA ASN A 260 -26.46 19.32 -45.06
C ASN A 260 -26.13 19.21 -46.55
N GLU A 261 -24.90 18.78 -46.89
CA GLU A 261 -24.50 18.49 -48.28
C GLU A 261 -25.34 17.35 -48.92
N GLU A 262 -25.66 16.31 -48.15
CA GLU A 262 -26.55 15.22 -48.61
C GLU A 262 -27.99 15.69 -48.86
N LEU A 263 -28.46 16.70 -48.14
CA LEU A 263 -29.78 17.29 -48.35
C LEU A 263 -29.81 18.20 -49.59
N GLU A 264 -28.74 18.96 -49.84
CA GLU A 264 -28.62 19.80 -51.04
C GLU A 264 -28.52 18.99 -52.33
N GLN A 265 -28.02 17.74 -52.28
CA GLN A 265 -28.00 16.85 -53.43
C GLN A 265 -29.35 16.17 -53.72
N ARG A 266 -30.33 16.28 -52.81
CA ARG A 266 -31.67 15.68 -52.94
C ARG A 266 -32.76 16.68 -53.35
N VAL A 267 -32.40 17.94 -53.57
CA VAL A 267 -33.29 19.02 -54.07
C VAL A 267 -32.79 19.47 -55.43
#